data_AF-F2RP18-F1
#
_entry.id   AF-F2RP18-F1
#
_cell.length_a   1.000
_cell.length_b   1.000
_cell.length_c   1.000
_cell.angle_alpha   90.00
_cell.angle_beta   90.00
_cell.angle_gamma   90.00
#
_symmetry.space_group_name_H-M   'P 1'
#
loop_
_entity.id
_entity.type
_entity.pdbx_description
1 polymer ?
#
loop_
_entity_poly.entity_id
_entity_poly.type
_entity_poly.pdbx_seq_one_letter_code
_entity_poly.pdbx_strand_id
1 'polypeptide(L)'
;MSALEYATSDHSIGILKRKLGVDSLEERRIRFQPPVRDHETANEYYQRSNPTAILPLSPVVRSFSARYDDLQVQNNKLTETNRILQEQHQTVLDTNQIFLEKISALERDKKIYLQQKANLHIGNMLIELVKKISPKDTPASSKKTPQVDNHDFSTHRLSQRAADLKGKDFRKFNIQRKYWKTIRNLKKYVVTRNTHAHESYEEFARVIKDPCMESYYIEWSGLFEATYDETVESVVERCGQLFVLEK
;
A
#
# COMPACT_ATOMS: atom_id res chain seq x y z
N MET A 1 -6.85 58.18 -65.97
CA MET A 1 -6.93 58.34 -64.51
C MET A 1 -7.38 57.02 -63.93
N SER A 2 -6.55 56.34 -63.14
CA SER A 2 -6.85 55.02 -62.54
C SER A 2 -7.60 55.20 -61.24
N ALA A 3 -8.69 54.44 -61.04
CA ALA A 3 -9.50 54.45 -59.82
C ALA A 3 -8.65 53.99 -58.63
N LEU A 4 -8.43 54.89 -57.67
CA LEU A 4 -7.85 54.57 -56.36
C LEU A 4 -8.95 53.97 -55.49
N GLU A 5 -8.83 52.71 -55.12
CA GLU A 5 -9.70 52.03 -54.15
C GLU A 5 -9.39 52.57 -52.74
N TYR A 6 -10.21 53.49 -52.25
CA TYR A 6 -10.20 53.95 -50.86
C TYR A 6 -11.08 53.01 -50.02
N ALA A 7 -10.75 52.81 -48.74
CA ALA A 7 -11.74 52.30 -47.78
C ALA A 7 -12.74 53.44 -47.54
N THR A 8 -13.86 53.40 -48.24
CA THR A 8 -14.91 54.43 -48.14
C THR A 8 -15.99 54.07 -47.13
N SER A 9 -15.93 52.89 -46.51
CA SER A 9 -16.92 52.48 -45.51
C SER A 9 -16.47 52.85 -44.09
N ASP A 10 -17.30 53.64 -43.40
CA ASP A 10 -17.11 54.03 -41.99
C ASP A 10 -16.94 52.82 -41.07
N HIS A 11 -17.57 51.69 -41.42
CA HIS A 11 -17.46 50.44 -40.68
C HIS A 11 -16.04 49.88 -40.71
N SER A 12 -15.41 49.84 -41.89
CA SER A 12 -14.04 49.36 -42.07
C SER A 12 -13.03 50.25 -41.36
N ILE A 13 -13.21 51.57 -41.42
CA ILE A 13 -12.37 52.54 -40.70
C ILE A 13 -12.55 52.40 -39.18
N GLY A 14 -13.77 52.18 -38.70
CA GLY A 14 -14.07 51.97 -37.28
C GLY A 14 -13.45 50.68 -36.70
N ILE A 15 -13.37 49.61 -37.50
CA ILE A 15 -12.63 48.39 -37.13
C ILE A 15 -11.13 48.69 -37.06
N LEU A 16 -10.60 49.44 -38.02
CA LEU A 16 -9.18 49.79 -38.07
C LEU A 16 -8.75 50.66 -36.87
N LYS A 17 -9.53 51.69 -36.53
CA LYS A 17 -9.32 52.55 -35.35
C LYS A 17 -9.27 51.72 -34.07
N ARG A 18 -10.21 50.79 -33.89
CA ARG A 18 -10.25 49.87 -32.75
C ARG A 18 -9.04 48.94 -32.68
N LYS A 19 -8.62 48.38 -33.80
CA LYS A 19 -7.43 47.49 -33.84
C LYS A 19 -6.12 48.24 -33.60
N LEU A 20 -6.03 49.50 -34.02
CA LEU A 20 -4.83 50.33 -33.85
C LEU A 20 -4.82 51.13 -32.53
N GLY A 21 -5.94 51.21 -31.82
CA GLY A 21 -6.06 51.94 -30.55
C GLY A 21 -5.97 53.46 -30.69
N VAL A 22 -6.50 54.01 -31.78
CA VAL A 22 -6.45 55.46 -32.08
C VAL A 22 -7.85 56.04 -32.29
N ASP A 23 -8.12 57.20 -31.68
CA ASP A 23 -9.44 57.84 -31.69
C ASP A 23 -9.77 58.53 -33.02
N SER A 24 -8.74 58.97 -33.76
CA SER A 24 -8.91 59.55 -35.09
C SER A 24 -7.88 59.00 -36.08
N LEU A 25 -8.34 58.80 -37.31
CA LEU A 25 -7.52 58.51 -38.47
C LEU A 25 -7.86 59.58 -39.48
N GLU A 26 -6.90 60.42 -39.87
CA GLU A 26 -7.13 61.41 -40.93
C GLU A 26 -7.38 60.66 -42.25
N GLU A 27 -8.56 60.86 -42.87
CA GLU A 27 -8.96 60.24 -44.14
C GLU A 27 -7.94 60.47 -45.26
N ARG A 28 -7.20 61.58 -45.20
CA ARG A 28 -6.12 61.91 -46.16
C ARG A 28 -4.89 61.00 -46.04
N ARG A 29 -4.75 60.23 -44.96
CA ARG A 29 -3.56 59.41 -44.66
C ARG A 29 -3.71 57.92 -44.90
N ILE A 30 -4.91 57.44 -45.25
CA ILE A 30 -5.13 56.01 -45.53
C ILE A 30 -5.26 55.84 -47.05
N ARG A 31 -4.13 55.58 -47.70
CA ARG A 31 -4.10 55.01 -49.05
C ARG A 31 -3.68 53.56 -48.92
N PHE A 32 -4.49 52.65 -49.46
CA PHE A 32 -4.02 51.28 -49.66
C PHE A 32 -2.94 51.32 -50.73
N GLN A 33 -1.79 50.71 -50.43
CA GLN A 33 -0.75 50.58 -51.43
C GLN A 33 -1.28 49.68 -52.56
N PRO A 34 -1.09 50.05 -53.83
CA PRO A 34 -1.43 49.18 -54.93
C PRO A 34 -0.63 47.86 -54.81
N PRO A 35 -1.19 46.74 -55.25
CA PRO A 35 -0.49 45.45 -55.19
C PRO A 35 0.85 45.53 -55.93
N VAL A 36 1.88 44.91 -55.35
CA VAL A 36 3.21 44.76 -55.97
C VAL A 36 3.03 44.04 -57.30
N ARG A 37 3.58 44.59 -58.38
CA ARG A 37 3.53 43.91 -59.69
C ARG A 37 4.54 42.77 -59.71
N ASP A 38 4.22 41.69 -60.41
CA ASP A 38 5.17 40.61 -60.64
C ASP A 38 6.44 41.19 -61.29
N HIS A 39 7.59 40.93 -60.67
CA HIS A 39 8.94 41.40 -61.04
C HIS A 39 9.33 42.84 -60.69
N GLU A 40 8.55 43.57 -59.91
CA GLU A 40 8.95 44.89 -59.40
C GLU A 40 10.02 44.75 -58.30
N THR A 41 11.18 45.38 -58.47
CA THR A 41 12.19 45.42 -57.40
C THR A 41 11.77 46.38 -56.28
N ALA A 42 12.23 46.14 -55.04
CA ALA A 42 11.84 46.96 -53.89
C ALA A 42 12.07 48.47 -54.13
N ASN A 43 13.16 48.84 -54.79
CA ASN A 43 13.47 50.24 -55.10
C ASN A 43 12.49 50.86 -56.12
N GLU A 44 12.05 50.10 -57.12
CA GLU A 44 11.07 50.56 -58.12
C GLU A 44 9.69 50.78 -57.48
N TYR A 45 9.30 49.87 -56.58
CA TYR A 45 8.07 50.01 -55.79
C TYR A 45 8.09 51.26 -54.90
N TYR A 46 9.20 51.50 -54.19
CA TYR A 46 9.35 52.68 -53.32
C TYR A 46 9.40 54.01 -54.09
N GLN A 47 9.97 54.03 -55.30
CA GLN A 47 9.95 55.23 -56.14
C GLN A 47 8.56 55.55 -56.68
N ARG A 48 7.75 54.52 -56.95
CA ARG A 48 6.39 54.69 -57.48
C ARG A 48 5.36 55.04 -56.40
N SER A 49 5.55 54.51 -55.21
CA SER A 49 4.73 54.80 -54.03
C SER A 49 5.25 56.03 -53.30
N ASN A 50 4.92 57.22 -53.82
CA ASN A 50 5.26 58.51 -53.22
C ASN A 50 4.95 58.48 -51.69
N PRO A 51 5.94 58.52 -50.78
CA PRO A 51 5.78 58.01 -49.42
C PRO A 51 5.10 59.06 -48.56
N THR A 52 3.78 59.14 -48.65
CA THR A 52 3.00 59.98 -47.74
C THR A 52 2.35 59.09 -46.70
N ALA A 53 2.85 59.21 -45.46
CA ALA A 53 2.43 58.51 -44.25
C ALA A 53 2.77 57.01 -44.18
N ILE A 54 4.03 56.71 -43.87
CA ILE A 54 4.35 55.51 -43.09
C ILE A 54 3.73 55.74 -41.72
N LEU A 55 2.55 55.18 -41.45
CA LEU A 55 2.08 55.03 -40.07
C LEU A 55 3.22 54.33 -39.31
N PRO A 56 3.69 54.85 -38.16
CA PRO A 56 4.64 54.11 -37.37
C PRO A 56 3.87 52.93 -36.78
N LEU A 57 3.79 51.84 -37.54
CA LEU A 57 3.35 50.53 -37.06
C LEU A 57 4.42 49.93 -36.16
N SER A 58 5.62 50.52 -36.13
CA SER A 58 6.76 50.07 -35.31
C SER A 58 6.42 49.94 -33.81
N PRO A 59 5.74 50.89 -33.14
CA PRO A 59 5.31 50.72 -31.75
C PRO A 59 4.30 49.57 -31.56
N VAL A 60 3.34 49.41 -32.48
CA VAL A 60 2.32 48.35 -32.40
C VAL A 60 2.96 46.98 -32.59
N VAL A 61 3.79 46.82 -33.62
CA VAL A 61 4.56 45.59 -33.91
C VAL A 61 5.50 45.26 -32.75
N ARG A 62 6.23 46.24 -32.20
CA ARG A 62 7.05 46.05 -31.00
C ARG A 62 6.24 45.56 -29.81
N SER A 63 5.04 46.10 -29.61
CA SER A 63 4.16 45.68 -28.50
C SER A 63 3.64 44.25 -28.67
N PHE A 64 3.32 43.83 -29.90
CA PHE A 64 2.89 42.46 -30.18
C PHE A 64 4.04 41.47 -30.05
N SER A 65 5.23 41.80 -30.57
CA SER A 65 6.43 40.98 -30.37
C SER A 65 6.75 40.80 -28.89
N ALA A 66 6.74 41.88 -28.10
CA ALA A 66 7.02 41.79 -26.67
C ALA A 66 6.02 40.87 -25.93
N ARG A 67 4.72 40.97 -26.23
CA ARG A 67 3.70 40.08 -25.64
C ARG A 67 3.86 38.63 -26.11
N TYR A 68 4.24 38.41 -27.36
CA TYR A 68 4.50 37.09 -27.91
C TYR A 68 5.70 36.44 -27.22
N ASP A 69 6.79 37.19 -27.03
CA ASP A 69 7.98 36.75 -26.32
C ASP A 69 7.65 36.41 -24.86
N ASP A 70 6.87 37.25 -24.16
CA ASP A 70 6.40 36.98 -22.80
C ASP A 70 5.56 35.69 -22.72
N LEU A 71 4.62 35.49 -23.65
CA LEU A 71 3.82 34.26 -23.73
C LEU A 71 4.68 33.04 -24.01
N GLN A 72 5.69 33.16 -24.87
CA GLN A 72 6.60 32.07 -25.19
C GLN A 72 7.47 31.70 -23.98
N VAL A 73 7.95 32.68 -23.21
CA VAL A 73 8.64 32.44 -21.94
C VAL A 73 7.73 31.75 -20.92
N GLN A 74 6.46 32.18 -20.81
CA GLN A 74 5.49 31.52 -19.92
C GLN A 74 5.21 30.07 -20.34
N ASN A 75 5.05 29.81 -21.63
CA ASN A 75 4.80 28.47 -22.16
C ASN A 75 6.01 27.54 -21.92
N ASN A 76 7.22 28.04 -22.13
CA ASN A 76 8.44 27.30 -21.82
C ASN A 76 8.53 26.95 -20.32
N LYS A 77 8.17 27.88 -19.42
CA LYS A 77 8.11 27.63 -17.97
C LYS A 77 7.07 26.57 -17.60
N LEU A 78 5.87 26.64 -18.19
CA LEU A 78 4.82 25.64 -17.98
C LEU A 78 5.24 24.26 -18.47
N THR A 79 5.86 24.19 -19.64
CA THR A 79 6.38 22.94 -20.22
C THR A 79 7.42 22.30 -19.31
N GLU A 80 8.37 23.09 -18.81
CA GLU A 80 9.39 22.59 -17.90
C GLU A 80 8.80 22.16 -16.55
N THR A 81 7.84 22.92 -16.01
CA THR A 81 7.14 22.56 -14.77
C THR A 81 6.40 21.23 -14.93
N ASN A 82 5.72 21.03 -16.06
CA ASN A 82 5.04 19.77 -16.37
C ASN A 82 6.01 18.60 -16.48
N ARG A 83 7.19 18.82 -17.10
CA ARG A 83 8.25 17.81 -17.19
C ARG A 83 8.73 17.38 -15.81
N ILE A 84 9.03 18.35 -14.93
CA ILE A 84 9.47 18.08 -13.55
C ILE A 84 8.38 17.32 -12.77
N LEU A 85 7.11 17.72 -12.91
CA LEU A 85 5.99 17.05 -12.24
C LEU A 85 5.83 15.60 -12.71
N GLN A 86 6.03 15.33 -14.00
CA GLN A 86 6.00 13.96 -14.54
C GLN A 86 7.12 13.09 -13.96
N GLU A 87 8.34 13.63 -13.86
CA GLU A 87 9.48 12.93 -13.26
C GLU A 87 9.27 12.65 -11.77
N GLN A 88 8.74 13.62 -11.03
CA GLN A 88 8.37 13.44 -9.62
C GLN A 88 7.27 12.39 -9.45
N HIS A 89 6.24 12.42 -10.31
CA HIS A 89 5.17 11.43 -10.27
C HIS A 89 5.69 10.01 -10.52
N GLN A 90 6.56 9.83 -11.52
CA GLN A 90 7.17 8.53 -11.81
C GLN A 90 8.01 8.03 -10.62
N THR A 91 8.79 8.92 -10.01
CA THR A 91 9.61 8.58 -8.83
C THR A 91 8.73 8.10 -7.66
N VAL A 92 7.56 8.73 -7.45
CA VAL A 92 6.60 8.31 -6.42
C VAL A 92 6.01 6.94 -6.74
N LEU A 93 5.66 6.67 -7.99
CA LEU A 93 5.14 5.35 -8.40
C LEU A 93 6.18 4.25 -8.18
N ASP A 94 7.43 4.47 -8.59
CA ASP A 94 8.53 3.52 -8.41
C ASP A 94 8.79 3.25 -6.92
N THR A 95 8.75 4.31 -6.10
CA THR A 95 8.91 4.20 -4.65
C THR A 95 7.77 3.41 -4.01
N ASN A 96 6.52 3.65 -4.43
CA ASN A 96 5.36 2.91 -3.95
C ASN A 96 5.45 1.42 -4.31
N GLN A 97 5.92 1.09 -5.52
CA GLN A 97 6.13 -0.29 -5.93
C GLN A 97 7.13 -1.01 -5.00
N ILE A 98 8.26 -0.35 -4.68
CA ILE A 98 9.25 -0.88 -3.73
C ILE A 98 8.63 -1.13 -2.34
N PHE A 99 7.78 -0.22 -1.86
CA PHE A 99 7.11 -0.38 -0.57
C PHE A 99 6.12 -1.55 -0.58
N LEU A 100 5.35 -1.73 -1.65
CA LEU A 100 4.41 -2.86 -1.79
C LEU A 100 5.15 -4.20 -1.76
N GLU A 101 6.30 -4.30 -2.43
CA GLU A 101 7.14 -5.50 -2.41
C GLU A 101 7.69 -5.79 -1.01
N LYS A 102 8.13 -4.76 -0.28
CA LYS A 102 8.60 -4.89 1.11
C LYS A 102 7.49 -5.34 2.05
N ILE A 103 6.29 -4.76 1.95
CA ILE A 103 5.13 -5.18 2.76
C ILE A 103 4.81 -6.64 2.48
N SER A 104 4.74 -7.03 1.21
CA SER A 104 4.47 -8.42 0.81
C SER A 104 5.53 -9.40 1.33
N ALA A 105 6.79 -8.99 1.42
CA ALA A 105 7.85 -9.79 2.03
C ALA A 105 7.65 -9.93 3.55
N LEU A 106 7.38 -8.83 4.25
CA LEU A 106 7.13 -8.83 5.70
C LEU A 106 5.90 -9.67 6.08
N GLU A 107 4.83 -9.64 5.27
CA GLU A 107 3.64 -10.49 5.48
C GLU A 107 3.97 -11.98 5.36
N ARG A 108 4.80 -12.36 4.38
CA ARG A 108 5.30 -13.74 4.23
C ARG A 108 6.16 -14.15 5.41
N ASP A 109 7.09 -13.30 5.82
CA ASP A 109 8.00 -13.58 6.95
C ASP A 109 7.23 -13.70 8.27
N LYS A 110 6.26 -12.80 8.51
CA LYS A 110 5.34 -12.88 9.65
C LYS A 110 4.59 -14.22 9.66
N LYS A 111 4.05 -14.64 8.51
CA LYS A 111 3.33 -15.92 8.41
C LYS A 111 4.23 -17.11 8.73
N ILE A 112 5.45 -17.14 8.21
CA ILE A 112 6.43 -18.21 8.49
C ILE A 112 6.77 -18.23 9.98
N TYR A 113 7.06 -17.07 10.57
CA TYR A 113 7.35 -16.94 11.99
C TYR A 113 6.19 -17.46 12.87
N LEU A 114 4.96 -17.03 12.59
CA LEU A 114 3.78 -17.47 13.34
C LEU A 114 3.51 -18.97 13.15
N GLN A 115 3.76 -19.54 11.98
CA GLN A 115 3.66 -21.00 11.76
C GLN A 115 4.68 -21.77 12.59
N GLN A 116 5.93 -21.32 12.64
CA GLN A 116 6.96 -21.95 13.47
C GLN A 116 6.55 -21.92 14.94
N LYS A 117 6.10 -20.76 15.41
CA LYS A 117 5.63 -20.56 16.80
C LYS A 117 4.40 -21.39 17.13
N ALA A 118 3.39 -21.41 16.25
CA ALA A 118 2.20 -22.23 16.42
C ALA A 118 2.56 -23.73 16.55
N ASN A 119 3.52 -24.22 15.76
CA ASN A 119 3.95 -25.61 15.83
C ASN A 119 4.63 -25.96 17.17
N LEU A 120 5.37 -25.02 17.77
CA LEU A 120 5.92 -25.18 19.11
C LEU A 120 4.80 -25.28 20.15
N HIS A 121 3.85 -24.34 20.11
CA HIS A 121 2.72 -24.34 21.02
C HIS A 121 1.80 -25.56 20.86
N ILE A 122 1.59 -26.05 19.64
CA ILE A 122 0.86 -27.31 19.39
C ILE A 122 1.58 -28.47 20.08
N GLY A 123 2.91 -28.54 19.97
CA GLY A 123 3.70 -29.54 20.66
C GLY A 123 3.50 -29.48 22.19
N ASN A 124 3.55 -28.28 22.76
CA ASN A 124 3.32 -28.07 24.20
C ASN A 124 1.89 -28.45 24.61
N MET A 125 0.88 -28.02 23.85
CA MET A 125 -0.52 -28.38 24.08
C MET A 125 -0.72 -29.90 24.04
N LEU A 126 -0.14 -30.59 23.07
CA LEU A 126 -0.23 -32.05 22.98
C LEU A 126 0.42 -32.74 24.19
N ILE A 127 1.54 -32.20 24.67
CA ILE A 127 2.22 -32.68 25.88
C ILE A 127 1.35 -32.49 27.12
N GLU A 128 0.78 -31.29 27.31
CA GLU A 128 -0.13 -30.99 28.42
C GLU A 128 -1.40 -31.84 28.36
N LEU A 129 -1.96 -32.03 27.18
CA LEU A 129 -3.12 -32.90 26.97
C LEU A 129 -2.80 -34.34 27.36
N VAL A 130 -1.66 -34.89 26.93
CA VAL A 130 -1.24 -36.25 27.31
C VAL A 130 -1.05 -36.35 28.82
N LYS A 131 -0.47 -35.35 29.49
CA LYS A 131 -0.37 -35.34 30.96
C LYS A 131 -1.76 -35.32 31.61
N LYS A 132 -2.70 -34.55 31.09
CA LYS A 132 -4.09 -34.42 31.58
C LYS A 132 -4.87 -35.72 31.47
N ILE A 133 -4.74 -36.44 30.34
CA ILE A 133 -5.53 -37.64 30.06
C ILE A 133 -4.85 -38.96 30.46
N SER A 134 -3.53 -38.94 30.67
CA SER A 134 -2.81 -40.13 31.12
C SER A 134 -3.20 -40.47 32.56
N PRO A 135 -3.38 -41.76 32.89
CA PRO A 135 -3.57 -42.18 34.27
C PRO A 135 -2.38 -41.71 35.13
N LYS A 136 -2.66 -41.08 36.28
CA LYS A 136 -1.64 -40.87 37.31
C LYS A 136 -1.11 -42.24 37.73
N ASP A 137 0.19 -42.38 37.96
CA ASP A 137 0.71 -43.61 38.52
C ASP A 137 0.08 -43.77 39.90
N THR A 138 -0.75 -44.79 40.09
CA THR A 138 -1.04 -45.24 41.45
C THR A 138 0.26 -45.87 41.95
N PRO A 139 0.92 -45.35 43.00
CA PRO A 139 2.16 -45.91 43.47
C PRO A 139 1.90 -47.36 43.92
N ALA A 140 2.51 -48.31 43.23
CA ALA A 140 2.52 -49.71 43.62
C ALA A 140 3.51 -49.92 44.78
N SER A 141 3.34 -49.18 45.89
CA SER A 141 4.01 -49.46 47.16
C SER A 141 3.45 -48.57 48.26
N SER A 142 2.94 -49.21 49.31
CA SER A 142 2.52 -48.59 50.56
C SER A 142 3.74 -48.09 51.37
N LYS A 143 4.42 -47.03 50.94
CA LYS A 143 5.29 -46.23 51.81
C LYS A 143 5.16 -44.75 51.51
N LYS A 144 4.77 -44.01 52.54
CA LYS A 144 4.42 -42.58 52.58
C LYS A 144 5.56 -41.68 52.11
N THR A 145 5.25 -40.81 51.16
CA THR A 145 5.38 -39.34 51.27
C THR A 145 4.53 -38.76 50.13
N PRO A 146 3.76 -37.67 50.34
CA PRO A 146 3.14 -36.97 49.24
C PRO A 146 4.27 -36.26 48.50
N GLN A 147 4.83 -36.91 47.48
CA GLN A 147 5.60 -36.19 46.49
C GLN A 147 4.63 -35.19 45.86
N VAL A 148 4.95 -33.91 46.02
CA VAL A 148 4.40 -32.86 45.17
C VAL A 148 4.74 -33.31 43.75
N ASP A 149 3.74 -33.79 43.01
CA ASP A 149 3.87 -34.39 41.69
C ASP A 149 4.33 -33.35 40.66
N ASN A 150 5.57 -32.89 40.75
CA ASN A 150 6.33 -32.41 39.60
C ASN A 150 6.67 -33.62 38.74
N HIS A 151 5.65 -34.21 38.11
CA HIS A 151 5.82 -35.26 37.12
C HIS A 151 6.38 -34.66 35.83
N ASP A 152 7.65 -34.25 35.86
CA ASP A 152 8.43 -34.18 34.64
C ASP A 152 8.67 -35.61 34.17
N PHE A 153 7.74 -36.12 33.37
CA PHE A 153 7.95 -37.34 32.62
C PHE A 153 9.19 -37.17 31.77
N SER A 154 10.11 -38.14 31.83
CA SER A 154 11.12 -38.26 30.79
C SER A 154 10.42 -38.27 29.43
N THR A 155 11.02 -37.64 28.43
CA THR A 155 10.46 -37.49 27.08
C THR A 155 10.04 -38.84 26.47
N HIS A 156 10.78 -39.90 26.80
CA HIS A 156 10.49 -41.28 26.44
C HIS A 156 9.22 -41.82 27.10
N ARG A 157 9.06 -41.63 28.43
CA ARG A 157 7.90 -42.11 29.19
C ARG A 157 6.61 -41.43 28.75
N LEU A 158 6.67 -40.13 28.46
CA LEU A 158 5.54 -39.38 27.92
C LEU A 158 5.11 -39.91 26.55
N SER A 159 6.08 -40.18 25.67
CA SER A 159 5.82 -40.73 24.33
C SER A 159 5.17 -42.12 24.39
N GLN A 160 5.64 -42.98 25.29
CA GLN A 160 5.07 -44.31 25.48
C GLN A 160 3.62 -44.24 25.98
N ARG A 161 3.35 -43.40 26.99
CA ARG A 161 1.99 -43.20 27.50
C ARG A 161 1.05 -42.70 26.42
N ALA A 162 1.49 -41.74 25.61
CA ALA A 162 0.70 -41.22 24.51
C ALA A 162 0.31 -42.34 23.53
N ALA A 163 1.23 -43.25 23.21
CA ALA A 163 0.98 -44.40 22.33
C ALA A 163 -0.01 -45.41 22.95
N ASP A 164 0.00 -45.58 24.26
CA ASP A 164 -0.85 -46.54 24.98
C ASP A 164 -2.31 -46.09 25.14
N LEU A 165 -2.61 -44.81 24.91
CA LEU A 165 -3.96 -44.23 25.02
C LEU A 165 -4.98 -44.92 24.10
N LYS A 166 -6.12 -45.30 24.68
CA LYS A 166 -7.22 -45.99 24.01
C LYS A 166 -8.34 -45.02 23.67
N GLY A 167 -9.21 -45.43 22.73
CA GLY A 167 -10.37 -44.62 22.32
C GLY A 167 -11.31 -44.21 23.46
N LYS A 168 -11.37 -45.01 24.53
CA LYS A 168 -12.14 -44.67 25.75
C LYS A 168 -11.57 -43.46 26.49
N ASP A 169 -10.25 -43.31 26.51
CA ASP A 169 -9.56 -42.23 27.23
C ASP A 169 -9.83 -40.91 26.50
N PHE A 170 -9.71 -40.91 25.16
CA PHE A 170 -10.04 -39.74 24.35
C PHE A 170 -11.51 -39.32 24.45
N ARG A 171 -12.43 -40.29 24.47
CA ARG A 171 -13.88 -40.01 24.61
C ARG A 171 -14.22 -39.40 25.96
N LYS A 172 -13.54 -39.81 27.05
CA LYS A 172 -13.75 -39.25 28.38
C LYS A 172 -13.50 -37.74 28.44
N PHE A 173 -12.55 -37.25 27.65
CA PHE A 173 -12.17 -35.83 27.58
C PHE A 173 -12.74 -35.14 26.32
N ASN A 174 -13.74 -35.72 25.67
CA ASN A 174 -14.39 -35.17 24.47
C ASN A 174 -13.43 -34.82 23.31
N ILE A 175 -12.31 -35.54 23.18
CA ILE A 175 -11.30 -35.28 22.15
C ILE A 175 -11.79 -35.86 20.82
N GLN A 176 -11.88 -35.02 19.79
CA GLN A 176 -12.31 -35.43 18.45
C GLN A 176 -11.37 -36.47 17.82
N ARG A 177 -11.93 -37.41 17.07
CA ARG A 177 -11.19 -38.55 16.46
C ARG A 177 -10.03 -38.13 15.56
N LYS A 178 -10.15 -36.97 14.89
CA LYS A 178 -9.11 -36.44 13.99
C LYS A 178 -7.75 -36.24 14.67
N TYR A 179 -7.74 -35.97 15.99
CA TYR A 179 -6.51 -35.75 16.75
C TYR A 179 -5.87 -37.03 17.32
N TRP A 180 -6.61 -38.15 17.39
CA TRP A 180 -6.17 -39.35 18.12
C TRP A 180 -4.86 -39.91 17.57
N LYS A 181 -4.70 -39.92 16.24
CA LYS A 181 -3.47 -40.39 15.60
C LYS A 181 -2.29 -39.48 15.92
N THR A 182 -2.51 -38.16 15.93
CA THR A 182 -1.47 -37.18 16.24
C THR A 182 -1.02 -37.30 17.69
N ILE A 183 -1.97 -37.39 18.63
CA ILE A 183 -1.68 -37.54 20.07
C ILE A 183 -0.88 -38.83 20.32
N ARG A 184 -1.27 -39.96 19.73
CA ARG A 184 -0.51 -41.22 19.89
C ARG A 184 0.92 -41.15 19.33
N ASN A 185 1.18 -40.26 18.37
CA ASN A 185 2.49 -40.04 17.75
C ASN A 185 3.25 -38.86 18.37
N LEU A 186 3.09 -38.64 19.69
CA LEU A 186 3.67 -37.51 20.41
C LEU A 186 5.20 -37.39 20.26
N LYS A 187 5.92 -38.50 20.06
CA LYS A 187 7.39 -38.54 19.96
C LYS A 187 7.97 -37.45 19.04
N LYS A 188 7.27 -37.10 17.95
CA LYS A 188 7.69 -36.05 17.01
C LYS A 188 7.71 -34.65 17.64
N TYR A 189 6.83 -34.40 18.60
CA TYR A 189 6.63 -33.10 19.25
C TYR A 189 7.41 -32.96 20.57
N VAL A 190 7.70 -34.09 21.24
CA VAL A 190 8.48 -34.05 22.49
C VAL A 190 9.93 -33.62 22.27
N VAL A 191 10.53 -33.98 21.13
CA VAL A 191 11.91 -33.56 20.79
C VAL A 191 12.01 -32.03 20.67
N THR A 192 10.93 -31.35 20.30
CA THR A 192 10.87 -29.90 20.10
C THR A 192 10.65 -29.11 21.39
N ARG A 193 10.22 -29.74 22.50
CA ARG A 193 9.95 -29.08 23.79
C ARG A 193 11.19 -28.42 24.42
N ASN A 194 12.40 -28.83 24.02
CA ASN A 194 13.64 -28.47 24.70
C ASN A 194 14.31 -27.15 24.26
N THR A 195 13.71 -26.37 23.35
CA THR A 195 14.35 -25.12 22.88
C THR A 195 13.64 -23.83 23.28
N HIS A 196 12.38 -23.85 23.73
CA HIS A 196 11.58 -22.64 24.00
C HIS A 196 10.67 -22.80 25.24
N ALA A 197 11.26 -23.15 26.39
CA ALA A 197 10.56 -23.63 27.59
C ALA A 197 9.59 -22.64 28.29
N HIS A 198 9.26 -21.48 27.70
CA HIS A 198 8.48 -20.43 28.37
C HIS A 198 7.37 -19.80 27.52
N GLU A 199 6.91 -20.46 26.47
CA GLU A 199 5.78 -19.96 25.69
C GLU A 199 4.44 -20.40 26.32
N SER A 200 3.63 -19.42 26.75
CA SER A 200 2.38 -19.66 27.49
C SER A 200 1.21 -20.03 26.57
N TYR A 201 0.15 -20.63 27.11
CA TYR A 201 -1.03 -20.98 26.30
C TYR A 201 -1.82 -19.72 25.87
N GLU A 202 -1.68 -18.62 26.60
CA GLU A 202 -2.19 -17.30 26.20
C GLU A 202 -1.50 -16.78 24.95
N GLU A 203 -0.19 -16.95 24.85
CA GLU A 203 0.57 -16.62 23.66
C GLU A 203 0.17 -17.50 22.47
N PHE A 204 -0.08 -18.79 22.72
CA PHE A 204 -0.62 -19.68 21.68
C PHE A 204 -1.95 -19.18 21.14
N ALA A 205 -2.87 -18.80 22.03
CA ALA A 205 -4.19 -18.30 21.66
C ALA A 205 -4.08 -17.06 20.76
N ARG A 206 -3.18 -16.12 21.09
CA ARG A 206 -2.91 -14.93 20.25
C ARG A 206 -2.33 -15.30 18.88
N VAL A 207 -1.39 -16.25 18.84
CA VAL A 207 -0.75 -16.69 17.59
C VAL A 207 -1.77 -17.31 16.63
N ILE A 208 -2.61 -18.23 17.11
CA ILE A 208 -3.60 -18.88 16.22
C ILE A 208 -4.78 -17.98 15.91
N LYS A 209 -5.06 -16.95 16.72
CA LYS A 209 -6.13 -15.97 16.43
C LYS A 209 -5.73 -14.93 15.38
N ASP A 210 -4.45 -14.82 15.02
CA ASP A 210 -4.01 -13.93 13.95
C ASP A 210 -4.71 -14.27 12.63
N PRO A 211 -5.24 -13.29 11.87
CA PRO A 211 -5.95 -13.54 10.61
C PRO A 211 -5.17 -14.39 9.60
N CYS A 212 -3.83 -14.29 9.57
CA CYS A 212 -3.02 -15.07 8.63
C CYS A 212 -2.87 -16.56 9.03
N MET A 213 -3.37 -16.93 10.21
CA MET A 213 -3.30 -18.26 10.83
C MET A 213 -4.65 -18.98 10.90
N GLU A 214 -5.67 -18.53 10.15
CA GLU A 214 -7.03 -19.10 10.15
C GLU A 214 -7.06 -20.63 9.99
N SER A 215 -6.21 -21.20 9.13
CA SER A 215 -6.13 -22.65 8.95
C SER A 215 -5.71 -23.37 10.24
N TYR A 216 -4.77 -22.81 10.99
CA TYR A 216 -4.34 -23.35 12.28
C TYR A 216 -5.44 -23.17 13.33
N TYR A 217 -6.14 -22.03 13.32
CA TYR A 217 -7.29 -21.82 14.21
C TYR A 217 -8.37 -22.89 14.01
N ILE A 218 -8.82 -23.10 12.77
CA ILE A 218 -9.84 -24.10 12.43
C ILE A 218 -9.37 -25.52 12.81
N GLU A 219 -8.09 -25.81 12.59
CA GLU A 219 -7.53 -27.12 12.88
C GLU A 219 -7.39 -27.38 14.39
N TRP A 220 -6.95 -26.41 15.19
CA TRP A 220 -6.46 -26.66 16.55
C TRP A 220 -7.31 -26.08 17.68
N SER A 221 -8.21 -25.13 17.41
CA SER A 221 -9.08 -24.50 18.43
C SER A 221 -9.88 -25.50 19.27
N GLY A 222 -10.48 -26.52 18.65
CA GLY A 222 -11.22 -27.56 19.38
C GLY A 222 -10.35 -28.41 20.31
N LEU A 223 -9.06 -28.57 20.00
CA LEU A 223 -8.11 -29.27 20.88
C LEU A 223 -7.58 -28.34 21.99
N PHE A 224 -7.45 -27.05 21.69
CA PHE A 224 -7.11 -26.01 22.66
C PHE A 224 -8.12 -26.01 23.81
N GLU A 225 -9.42 -25.93 23.49
CA GLU A 225 -10.50 -25.94 24.48
C GLU A 225 -10.49 -27.22 25.32
N ALA A 226 -10.32 -28.39 24.69
CA ALA A 226 -10.23 -29.65 25.42
C ALA A 226 -9.00 -29.73 26.36
N THR A 227 -7.92 -29.03 26.03
CA THR A 227 -6.68 -29.05 26.81
C THR A 227 -6.76 -28.08 28.00
N TYR A 228 -7.13 -26.82 27.74
CA TYR A 228 -7.07 -25.74 28.72
C TYR A 228 -8.41 -25.41 29.38
N ASP A 229 -9.51 -26.06 28.97
CA ASP A 229 -10.87 -25.81 29.47
C ASP A 229 -11.34 -24.35 29.25
N GLU A 230 -10.73 -23.65 28.29
CA GLU A 230 -11.07 -22.29 27.86
C GLU A 230 -11.01 -22.19 26.32
N THR A 231 -11.88 -21.36 25.72
CA THR A 231 -11.81 -21.09 24.27
C THR A 231 -10.68 -20.12 23.94
N VAL A 232 -10.19 -20.18 22.69
CA VAL A 232 -9.17 -19.25 22.18
C VAL A 232 -9.65 -17.80 22.33
N GLU A 233 -10.92 -17.53 22.03
CA GLU A 233 -11.58 -16.23 22.14
C GLU A 233 -11.52 -15.70 23.56
N SER A 234 -11.95 -16.50 24.54
CA SER A 234 -11.97 -16.13 25.96
C SER A 234 -10.57 -15.73 26.44
N VAL A 235 -9.57 -16.54 26.07
CA VAL A 235 -8.17 -16.28 26.45
C VAL A 235 -7.65 -14.99 25.81
N VAL A 236 -7.93 -14.76 24.53
CA VAL A 236 -7.50 -13.55 23.81
C VAL A 236 -8.20 -12.30 24.35
N GLU A 237 -9.50 -12.36 24.62
CA GLU A 237 -10.26 -11.24 25.19
C GLU A 237 -9.72 -10.85 26.57
N ARG A 238 -9.52 -11.82 27.47
CA ARG A 238 -8.91 -11.60 28.79
C ARG A 238 -7.52 -10.99 28.66
N CYS A 239 -6.72 -11.46 27.71
CA CYS A 239 -5.39 -10.93 27.43
C CYS A 239 -5.38 -9.52 26.86
N GLY A 240 -6.41 -9.15 26.09
CA GLY A 240 -6.54 -7.83 25.47
C GLY A 240 -6.99 -6.74 26.45
N GLN A 241 -7.50 -7.12 27.63
CA GLN A 241 -8.00 -6.20 28.65
C GLN A 241 -6.90 -5.53 29.52
N LEU A 242 -5.61 -5.72 29.21
CA LEU A 242 -4.49 -5.19 30.01
C LEU A 242 -4.31 -3.65 29.97
N PHE A 243 -5.24 -2.90 29.39
CA PHE A 243 -5.26 -1.42 29.45
C PHE A 243 -6.65 -0.89 29.82
N VAL A 244 -7.17 -1.25 31.00
CA VAL A 244 -8.16 -0.38 31.66
C VAL A 244 -7.36 0.71 32.37
N LEU A 245 -7.27 1.89 31.75
CA LEU A 245 -6.87 3.12 32.44
C LEU A 245 -7.83 3.31 33.62
N GLU A 246 -7.35 3.10 34.84
CA GLU A 246 -8.06 3.53 36.04
C GLU A 246 -8.34 5.04 35.93
N LYS A 247 -9.59 5.42 36.16
CA LYS A 247 -10.06 6.82 36.19
C LYS A 247 -9.76 7.48 37.52
#